data_AF-A0A6F8Y6I4-F1
#
_entry.id   AF-A0A6F8Y6I4-F1
#
_cell.length_a   1.000
_cell.length_b   1.000
_cell.length_c   1.000
_cell.angle_alpha   90.00
_cell.angle_beta   90.00
_cell.angle_gamma   90.00
#
_symmetry.space_group_name_H-M   'P 1'
#
loop_
_entity.id
_entity.type
_entity.pdbx_description
1 polymer ?
#
loop_
_entity_poly.entity_id
_entity_poly.type
_entity_poly.pdbx_seq_one_letter_code
_entity_poly.pdbx_strand_id
1 'polypeptide(L)'
;MTGSNRFRYGAWRGGPDPLAPPYDVRAAVDQVGAEVLGGGSLREALRNLLRRGPDGGRGLDDLAARARRMRREAMRRGNLDGAVTRAQALLDQALAAEREELASRTDDAARFSEARLDSLPRSTARAVEELADYQWASDEARRTYQQILDGLRNEVLEQRFAGLRQALGNQDPAAQRRLAEMMNDLNDLLDRHARGEDTTDAFAEFMRRHGEFFPEKPGSVDELIDALARRAAAGERLMRSLSPSSRRSCPG
;
A
#
# COMPACT_ATOMS: atom_id res chain seq x y z
N MET A 1 27.42 -40.01 -5.67
CA MET A 1 26.40 -39.92 -6.74
C MET A 1 25.35 -38.89 -6.34
N THR A 2 25.29 -37.80 -7.13
CA THR A 2 24.16 -36.87 -7.36
C THR A 2 23.33 -36.36 -6.16
N GLY A 3 23.63 -35.13 -5.73
CA GLY A 3 22.72 -34.32 -4.92
C GLY A 3 21.54 -33.83 -5.74
N SER A 4 20.32 -34.19 -5.33
CA SER A 4 19.08 -33.77 -5.96
C SER A 4 18.77 -32.30 -5.62
N ASN A 5 18.75 -31.45 -6.65
CA ASN A 5 18.42 -30.04 -6.50
C ASN A 5 16.91 -29.89 -6.29
N ARG A 6 16.47 -29.49 -5.08
CA ARG A 6 15.06 -29.26 -4.75
C ARG A 6 14.63 -27.87 -5.24
N PHE A 7 13.85 -27.83 -6.33
CA PHE A 7 13.19 -26.61 -6.79
C PHE A 7 11.99 -26.29 -5.89
N ARG A 8 11.91 -25.05 -5.39
CA ARG A 8 10.75 -24.52 -4.66
C ARG A 8 9.89 -23.70 -5.62
N TYR A 9 8.65 -24.13 -5.82
CA TYR A 9 7.65 -23.40 -6.60
C TYR A 9 6.85 -22.48 -5.66
N GLY A 10 6.62 -21.24 -6.09
CA GLY A 10 5.75 -20.27 -5.41
C GLY A 10 4.50 -19.97 -6.24
N ALA A 11 3.44 -19.47 -5.58
CA ALA A 11 2.19 -19.14 -6.26
C ALA A 11 2.41 -18.08 -7.35
N TRP A 12 1.82 -18.32 -8.52
CA TRP A 12 1.99 -17.51 -9.72
C TRP A 12 1.55 -16.06 -9.51
N ARG A 13 2.50 -15.12 -9.54
CA ARG A 13 2.23 -13.68 -9.40
C ARG A 13 2.11 -13.01 -10.77
N GLY A 14 1.01 -13.31 -11.47
CA GLY A 14 0.49 -12.43 -12.54
C GLY A 14 1.42 -12.08 -13.70
N GLY A 15 2.30 -13.00 -14.14
CA GLY A 15 3.04 -12.89 -15.39
C GLY A 15 2.35 -13.60 -16.57
N PRO A 16 3.01 -13.75 -17.73
CA PRO A 16 2.62 -14.69 -18.79
C PRO A 16 2.77 -16.14 -18.31
N ASP A 17 1.68 -16.93 -18.33
CA ASP A 17 1.59 -18.32 -17.84
C ASP A 17 2.92 -19.08 -17.99
N PRO A 18 3.52 -19.59 -16.88
CA PRO A 18 4.82 -20.23 -16.93
C PRO A 18 4.79 -21.57 -17.68
N LEU A 19 3.60 -22.10 -17.97
CA LEU A 19 3.37 -23.31 -18.75
C LEU A 19 2.88 -23.01 -20.18
N ALA A 20 2.75 -21.73 -20.56
CA ALA A 20 2.48 -21.39 -21.95
C ALA A 20 3.62 -21.93 -22.83
N PRO A 21 3.31 -22.47 -24.02
CA PRO A 21 4.34 -22.84 -24.97
C PRO A 21 5.26 -21.63 -25.20
N PRO A 22 6.59 -21.85 -25.29
CA PRO A 22 7.54 -20.76 -25.50
C PRO A 22 7.12 -19.97 -26.73
N TYR A 23 7.39 -18.66 -26.71
CA TYR A 23 7.14 -17.76 -27.83
C TYR A 23 7.58 -18.43 -29.14
N ASP A 24 6.63 -18.68 -30.04
CA ASP A 24 6.92 -19.34 -31.31
C ASP A 24 7.62 -18.35 -32.23
N VAL A 25 8.95 -18.36 -32.13
CA VAL A 25 9.84 -17.54 -32.97
C VAL A 25 9.66 -17.90 -34.44
N ARG A 26 9.27 -19.14 -34.78
CA ARG A 26 9.14 -19.58 -36.17
C ARG A 26 7.93 -18.94 -36.82
N ALA A 27 6.77 -18.96 -36.16
CA ALA A 27 5.57 -18.28 -36.64
C ALA A 27 5.82 -16.77 -36.86
N ALA A 28 6.57 -16.13 -35.96
CA ALA A 28 6.95 -14.72 -36.09
C ALA A 28 7.89 -14.45 -37.29
N VAL A 29 8.81 -15.37 -37.58
CA VAL A 29 9.74 -15.27 -38.73
C VAL A 29 9.03 -15.55 -40.04
N ASP A 30 8.15 -16.55 -40.09
CA ASP A 30 7.39 -16.93 -41.29
C ASP A 30 6.44 -15.80 -41.72
N GLN A 31 5.81 -15.12 -40.76
CA GLN A 31 4.94 -13.97 -41.04
C GLN A 31 5.72 -12.76 -41.60
N VAL A 32 6.89 -12.45 -41.04
CA VAL A 32 7.77 -11.40 -41.57
C VAL A 32 8.28 -11.77 -42.96
N GLY A 33 8.61 -13.05 -43.17
CA GLY A 33 9.01 -13.59 -44.46
C GLY A 33 7.89 -13.45 -45.50
N ALA A 34 6.66 -13.79 -45.16
CA ALA A 34 5.50 -13.66 -46.05
C ALA A 34 5.20 -12.20 -46.44
N GLU A 35 5.31 -11.24 -45.51
CA GLU A 35 5.12 -9.81 -45.82
C GLU A 35 6.23 -9.23 -46.72
N VAL A 36 7.47 -9.65 -46.52
CA VAL A 36 8.61 -9.20 -47.34
C VAL A 36 8.55 -9.83 -48.75
N LEU A 37 8.22 -11.11 -48.85
CA LEU A 37 8.00 -11.79 -50.13
C LEU A 37 6.78 -11.24 -50.88
N GLY A 38 5.80 -10.68 -50.15
CA GLY A 38 4.66 -9.95 -50.71
C GLY A 38 4.98 -8.53 -51.20
N GLY A 39 6.24 -8.09 -51.16
CA GLY A 39 6.68 -6.77 -51.65
C GLY A 39 6.75 -5.67 -50.58
N GLY A 40 6.54 -6.01 -49.30
CA GLY A 40 6.67 -5.08 -48.17
C GLY A 40 8.12 -4.86 -47.73
N SER A 41 8.38 -3.72 -47.06
CA SER A 41 9.69 -3.49 -46.45
C SER A 41 9.84 -4.25 -45.13
N LEU A 42 11.03 -4.79 -44.85
CA LEU A 42 11.33 -5.50 -43.58
C LEU A 42 11.00 -4.65 -42.34
N ARG A 43 11.23 -3.34 -42.43
CA ARG A 43 10.95 -2.39 -41.34
C ARG A 43 9.45 -2.27 -41.05
N GLU A 44 8.63 -2.36 -42.09
CA GLU A 44 7.18 -2.29 -41.99
C GLU A 44 6.60 -3.60 -41.48
N ALA A 45 7.13 -4.73 -41.95
CA ALA A 45 6.77 -6.07 -41.43
C ALA A 45 7.08 -6.21 -39.93
N LEU A 46 8.28 -5.79 -39.50
CA LEU A 46 8.64 -5.76 -38.07
C LEU A 46 7.73 -4.83 -37.25
N ARG A 47 7.34 -3.68 -37.81
CA ARG A 47 6.42 -2.75 -37.15
C ARG A 47 5.02 -3.36 -37.00
N ASN A 48 4.51 -4.02 -38.02
CA ASN A 48 3.21 -4.69 -38.00
C ASN A 48 3.20 -5.86 -37.01
N LEU A 49 4.28 -6.66 -37.01
CA LEU A 49 4.47 -7.76 -36.06
C LEU A 49 4.50 -7.27 -34.61
N LEU A 50 5.27 -6.22 -34.30
CA LEU A 50 5.31 -5.66 -32.94
C LEU A 50 3.96 -5.07 -32.50
N ARG A 51 3.25 -4.44 -33.43
CA ARG A 51 1.98 -3.79 -33.16
C ARG A 51 0.85 -4.79 -32.93
N ARG A 52 0.69 -5.79 -33.81
CA ARG A 52 -0.41 -6.77 -33.78
C ARG A 52 -0.08 -8.10 -33.10
N GLY A 53 1.21 -8.42 -32.94
CA GLY A 53 1.67 -9.74 -32.49
C GLY A 53 1.63 -10.78 -33.62
N PRO A 54 2.40 -11.87 -33.53
CA PRO A 54 2.30 -12.98 -34.47
C PRO A 54 0.89 -13.59 -34.43
N ASP A 55 0.33 -13.89 -35.60
CA ASP A 55 -1.01 -14.49 -35.78
C ASP A 55 -2.17 -13.73 -35.09
N GLY A 56 -2.04 -12.40 -34.92
CA GLY A 56 -3.04 -11.59 -34.23
C GLY A 56 -3.04 -11.78 -32.70
N GLY A 57 -1.95 -12.32 -32.14
CA GLY A 57 -1.75 -12.54 -30.73
C GLY A 57 -1.51 -11.26 -29.89
N ARG A 58 -0.79 -11.41 -28.78
CA ARG A 58 -0.56 -10.32 -27.81
C ARG A 58 0.48 -9.32 -28.34
N GLY A 59 0.06 -8.38 -29.18
CA GLY A 59 0.88 -7.23 -29.64
C GLY A 59 0.86 -6.01 -28.71
N LEU A 60 1.59 -4.96 -29.09
CA LEU A 60 1.57 -3.66 -28.40
C LEU A 60 0.16 -3.04 -28.36
N ASP A 61 -0.68 -3.29 -29.36
CA ASP A 61 -2.07 -2.81 -29.38
C ASP A 61 -2.92 -3.45 -28.24
N ASP A 62 -2.71 -4.73 -27.95
CA ASP A 62 -3.39 -5.44 -26.85
C ASP A 62 -2.89 -4.96 -25.47
N LEU A 63 -1.59 -4.67 -25.35
CA LEU A 63 -1.03 -4.04 -24.15
C LEU A 63 -1.58 -2.62 -23.93
N ALA A 64 -1.66 -1.81 -24.98
CA ALA A 64 -2.27 -0.48 -24.92
C ALA A 64 -3.76 -0.57 -24.56
N ALA A 65 -4.49 -1.53 -25.11
CA ALA A 65 -5.89 -1.78 -24.78
C ALA A 65 -6.07 -2.19 -23.31
N ARG A 66 -5.21 -3.07 -22.78
CA ARG A 66 -5.16 -3.45 -21.37
C ARG A 66 -4.85 -2.27 -20.47
N ALA A 67 -3.82 -1.47 -20.77
CA ALA A 67 -3.45 -0.29 -20.00
C ALA A 67 -4.60 0.73 -19.94
N ARG A 68 -5.30 0.94 -21.07
CA ARG A 68 -6.49 1.81 -21.11
C ARG A 68 -7.65 1.25 -20.27
N ARG A 69 -7.87 -0.07 -20.26
CA ARG A 69 -8.87 -0.71 -19.39
C ARG A 69 -8.52 -0.52 -17.92
N MET A 70 -7.29 -0.82 -17.52
CA MET A 70 -6.79 -0.60 -16.16
C MET A 70 -6.93 0.86 -15.73
N ARG A 71 -6.60 1.81 -16.61
CA ARG A 71 -6.80 3.24 -16.34
C ARG A 71 -8.27 3.58 -16.09
N ARG A 72 -9.19 3.06 -16.92
CA ARG A 72 -10.63 3.29 -16.74
C ARG A 72 -11.18 2.63 -15.48
N GLU A 73 -10.68 1.45 -15.11
CA GLU A 73 -11.07 0.77 -13.87
C GLU A 73 -10.52 1.49 -12.63
N ALA A 74 -9.27 1.99 -12.68
CA ALA A 74 -8.71 2.82 -11.63
C ALA A 74 -9.49 4.13 -11.45
N MET A 75 -9.88 4.77 -12.56
CA MET A 75 -10.73 5.96 -12.53
C MET A 75 -12.14 5.65 -11.97
N ARG A 76 -12.76 4.54 -12.38
CA ARG A 76 -14.07 4.11 -11.85
C ARG A 76 -14.04 3.70 -10.38
N ARG A 77 -12.93 3.14 -9.90
CA ARG A 77 -12.71 2.82 -8.48
C ARG A 77 -12.31 4.04 -7.65
N GLY A 78 -12.02 5.17 -8.30
CA GLY A 78 -11.77 6.46 -7.67
C GLY A 78 -13.06 7.09 -7.15
N ASN A 79 -13.59 6.57 -6.04
CA ASN A 79 -14.55 7.28 -5.18
C ASN A 79 -14.02 8.64 -4.66
N LEU A 80 -12.76 8.95 -4.94
CA LEU A 80 -12.07 10.21 -4.63
C LEU A 80 -12.82 11.43 -5.20
N ASP A 81 -13.37 11.33 -6.41
CA ASP A 81 -14.11 12.46 -6.99
C ASP A 81 -15.40 12.75 -6.22
N GLY A 82 -16.12 11.72 -5.78
CA GLY A 82 -17.37 11.90 -5.03
C GLY A 82 -17.14 12.54 -3.66
N ALA A 83 -16.11 12.10 -2.94
CA ALA A 83 -15.76 12.65 -1.63
C ALA A 83 -15.25 14.10 -1.73
N VAL A 84 -14.34 14.39 -2.66
CA VAL A 84 -13.82 15.74 -2.88
C VAL A 84 -14.92 16.66 -3.37
N THR A 85 -15.80 16.20 -4.26
CA THR A 85 -16.96 16.99 -4.73
C THR A 85 -17.92 17.30 -3.58
N ARG A 86 -18.21 16.32 -2.70
CA ARG A 86 -19.02 16.56 -1.50
C ARG A 86 -18.35 17.53 -0.53
N ALA A 87 -17.05 17.37 -0.28
CA ALA A 87 -16.29 18.26 0.59
C ALA A 87 -16.27 19.69 0.03
N GLN A 88 -16.16 19.85 -1.28
CA GLN A 88 -16.21 21.14 -1.94
C GLN A 88 -17.59 21.80 -1.82
N ALA A 89 -18.67 21.05 -2.07
CA ALA A 89 -20.03 21.58 -1.89
C ALA A 89 -20.32 22.01 -0.43
N LEU A 90 -19.86 21.22 0.55
CA LEU A 90 -19.98 21.58 1.97
C LEU A 90 -19.11 22.79 2.32
N LEU A 91 -17.90 22.90 1.76
CA LEU A 91 -17.04 24.06 1.97
C LEU A 91 -17.68 25.33 1.42
N ASP A 92 -18.22 25.28 0.22
CA ASP A 92 -18.93 26.41 -0.40
C ASP A 92 -20.14 26.83 0.45
N GLN A 93 -20.89 25.87 1.00
CA GLN A 93 -21.98 26.15 1.94
C GLN A 93 -21.48 26.82 3.23
N ALA A 94 -20.41 26.32 3.83
CA ALA A 94 -19.83 26.90 5.05
C ALA A 94 -19.35 28.34 4.81
N LEU A 95 -18.69 28.59 3.68
CA LEU A 95 -18.23 29.92 3.29
C LEU A 95 -19.39 30.89 3.03
N ALA A 96 -20.48 30.42 2.44
CA ALA A 96 -21.68 31.23 2.23
C ALA A 96 -22.32 31.64 3.57
N ALA A 97 -22.49 30.69 4.49
CA ALA A 97 -23.07 30.94 5.82
C ALA A 97 -22.17 31.87 6.67
N GLU A 98 -20.85 31.75 6.57
CA GLU A 98 -19.92 32.65 7.25
C GLU A 98 -19.96 34.06 6.66
N ARG A 99 -19.99 34.21 5.33
CA ARG A 99 -20.10 35.52 4.68
C ARG A 99 -21.40 36.23 5.03
N GLU A 100 -22.51 35.49 5.14
CA GLU A 100 -23.79 36.06 5.56
C GLU A 100 -23.74 36.59 7.00
N GLU A 101 -23.16 35.83 7.93
CA GLU A 101 -22.97 36.25 9.31
C GLU A 101 -22.03 37.47 9.41
N LEU A 102 -20.91 37.46 8.68
CA LEU A 102 -19.95 38.56 8.65
C LEU A 102 -20.54 39.84 8.04
N ALA A 103 -21.38 39.73 7.01
CA ALA A 103 -22.04 40.87 6.39
C ALA A 103 -22.99 41.61 7.34
N SER A 104 -23.51 40.91 8.37
CA SER A 104 -24.33 41.53 9.42
C SER A 104 -23.51 42.30 10.46
N ARG A 105 -22.19 42.07 10.51
CA ARG A 105 -21.25 42.64 11.47
C ARG A 105 -20.51 43.83 10.88
N THR A 106 -20.22 44.84 11.70
CA THR A 106 -19.53 46.07 11.27
C THR A 106 -18.16 46.27 11.92
N ASP A 107 -17.69 45.27 12.67
CA ASP A 107 -16.43 45.33 13.38
C ASP A 107 -15.21 45.04 12.48
N ASP A 108 -14.03 45.53 12.87
CA ASP A 108 -12.80 45.36 12.08
C ASP A 108 -12.33 43.90 12.01
N ALA A 109 -12.72 43.06 12.98
CA ALA A 109 -12.42 41.63 12.91
C ALA A 109 -13.25 40.95 11.82
N ALA A 110 -14.51 41.37 11.60
CA ALA A 110 -15.34 40.88 10.51
C ALA A 110 -14.72 41.21 9.14
N ARG A 111 -14.24 42.44 8.94
CA ARG A 111 -13.55 42.85 7.71
C ARG A 111 -12.26 42.06 7.45
N PHE A 112 -11.50 41.80 8.51
CA PHE A 112 -10.29 40.98 8.41
C PHE A 112 -10.61 39.53 8.03
N SER A 113 -11.66 38.96 8.62
CA SER A 113 -12.17 37.64 8.29
C SER A 113 -12.61 37.56 6.82
N GLU A 114 -13.38 38.51 6.32
CA GLU A 114 -13.77 38.56 4.90
C GLU A 114 -12.56 38.55 3.95
N ALA A 115 -11.57 39.42 4.22
CA ALA A 115 -10.35 39.48 3.42
C ALA A 115 -9.56 38.16 3.44
N ARG A 116 -9.56 37.45 4.58
CA ARG A 116 -8.95 36.13 4.70
C ARG A 116 -9.72 35.10 3.86
N LEU A 117 -11.05 35.09 3.92
CA LEU A 117 -11.88 34.16 3.15
C LEU A 117 -11.76 34.37 1.63
N ASP A 118 -11.55 35.61 1.17
CA ASP A 118 -11.31 35.90 -0.24
C ASP A 118 -9.91 35.51 -0.73
N SER A 119 -8.95 35.38 0.19
CA SER A 119 -7.57 34.96 -0.11
C SER A 119 -7.39 33.44 -0.22
N LEU A 120 -8.46 32.66 0.02
CA LEU A 120 -8.38 31.20 0.09
C LEU A 120 -7.90 30.56 -1.23
N PRO A 121 -7.08 29.50 -1.15
CA PRO A 121 -6.64 28.75 -2.32
C PRO A 121 -7.82 28.12 -3.08
N ARG A 122 -7.72 28.04 -4.42
CA ARG A 122 -8.72 27.34 -5.27
C ARG A 122 -8.81 25.82 -5.03
N SER A 123 -7.89 25.25 -4.27
CA SER A 123 -7.86 23.83 -3.95
C SER A 123 -8.57 23.58 -2.63
N THR A 124 -9.63 22.76 -2.65
CA THR A 124 -10.43 22.38 -1.47
C THR A 124 -9.57 21.87 -0.32
N ALA A 125 -8.56 21.04 -0.61
CA ALA A 125 -7.68 20.48 0.41
C ALA A 125 -6.85 21.56 1.14
N ARG A 126 -6.30 22.53 0.39
CA ARG A 126 -5.55 23.64 0.98
C ARG A 126 -6.44 24.64 1.69
N ALA A 127 -7.62 24.91 1.15
CA ALA A 127 -8.59 25.79 1.80
C ALA A 127 -9.02 25.22 3.16
N VAL A 128 -9.29 23.91 3.25
CA VAL A 128 -9.60 23.24 4.53
C VAL A 128 -8.40 23.30 5.49
N GLU A 129 -7.18 23.11 5.00
CA GLU A 129 -5.97 23.21 5.85
C GLU A 129 -5.76 24.63 6.41
N GLU A 130 -5.92 25.67 5.60
CA GLU A 130 -5.79 27.07 6.06
C GLU A 130 -6.93 27.50 7.00
N LEU A 131 -8.11 26.90 6.88
CA LEU A 131 -9.26 27.15 7.75
C LEU A 131 -9.23 26.35 9.06
N ALA A 132 -8.23 25.50 9.27
CA ALA A 132 -8.10 24.72 10.50
C ALA A 132 -8.00 25.59 11.77
N ASP A 133 -7.29 26.73 11.65
CA ASP A 133 -7.11 27.71 12.74
C ASP A 133 -8.10 28.89 12.64
N TYR A 134 -9.06 28.82 11.72
CA TYR A 134 -10.04 29.89 11.51
C TYR A 134 -11.15 29.84 12.57
N GLN A 135 -11.43 30.99 13.18
CA GLN A 135 -12.51 31.13 14.16
C GLN A 135 -13.79 31.55 13.43
N TRP A 136 -14.68 30.58 13.22
CA TRP A 136 -16.00 30.79 12.61
C TRP A 136 -16.89 31.68 13.48
N ALA A 137 -17.46 32.72 12.89
CA ALA A 137 -18.50 33.52 13.52
C ALA A 137 -19.87 32.81 13.45
N SER A 138 -20.14 32.12 12.35
CA SER A 138 -21.39 31.39 12.13
C SER A 138 -21.36 30.00 12.75
N ASP A 139 -22.37 29.71 13.57
CA ASP A 139 -22.60 28.38 14.14
C ASP A 139 -22.90 27.33 13.06
N GLU A 140 -23.59 27.73 11.98
CA GLU A 140 -23.86 26.87 10.85
C GLU A 140 -22.58 26.55 10.09
N ALA A 141 -21.78 27.57 9.75
CA ALA A 141 -20.54 27.39 9.02
C ALA A 141 -19.57 26.46 9.78
N ARG A 142 -19.46 26.65 11.10
CA ARG A 142 -18.68 25.79 11.99
C ARG A 142 -19.13 24.33 11.97
N ARG A 143 -20.45 24.07 12.01
CA ARG A 143 -21.00 22.71 11.95
C ARG A 143 -20.72 22.05 10.61
N THR A 144 -20.92 22.79 9.52
CA THR A 144 -20.65 22.29 8.17
C THR A 144 -19.17 22.00 7.97
N TYR A 145 -18.27 22.86 8.47
CA TYR A 145 -16.84 22.61 8.46
C TYR A 145 -16.45 21.35 9.25
N GLN A 146 -17.07 21.13 10.42
CA GLN A 146 -16.85 19.91 11.20
C GLN A 146 -17.26 18.65 10.42
N GLN A 147 -18.38 18.68 9.68
CA GLN A 147 -18.81 17.57 8.83
C GLN A 147 -17.81 17.26 7.71
N ILE A 148 -17.15 18.28 7.16
CA ILE A 148 -16.07 18.10 6.17
C ILE A 148 -14.91 17.34 6.82
N LEU A 149 -14.46 17.78 7.99
CA LEU A 149 -13.36 17.12 8.72
C LEU A 149 -13.69 15.66 9.05
N ASP A 150 -14.91 15.40 9.53
CA ASP A 150 -15.37 14.05 9.85
C ASP A 150 -15.43 13.16 8.60
N GLY A 151 -15.95 13.71 7.49
CA GLY A 151 -15.98 13.02 6.20
C GLY A 151 -14.57 12.66 5.70
N LEU A 152 -13.65 13.62 5.71
CA LEU A 152 -12.25 13.42 5.28
C LEU A 152 -11.52 12.42 6.17
N ARG A 153 -11.73 12.48 7.50
CA ARG A 153 -11.15 11.53 8.45
C ARG A 153 -11.64 10.11 8.16
N ASN A 154 -12.94 9.94 7.96
CA ASN A 154 -13.52 8.64 7.63
C ASN A 154 -12.99 8.11 6.28
N GLU A 155 -12.82 8.98 5.28
CA GLU A 155 -12.27 8.62 3.98
C GLU A 155 -10.79 8.18 4.07
N VAL A 156 -9.95 8.89 4.83
CA VAL A 156 -8.54 8.51 5.06
C VAL A 156 -8.46 7.16 5.78
N LEU A 157 -9.35 6.91 6.74
CA LEU A 157 -9.45 5.61 7.40
C LEU A 157 -9.88 4.52 6.41
N GLU A 158 -10.93 4.74 5.62
CA GLU A 158 -11.40 3.79 4.59
C GLU A 158 -10.32 3.49 3.55
N GLN A 159 -9.54 4.49 3.13
CA GLN A 159 -8.39 4.33 2.23
C GLN A 159 -7.26 3.52 2.86
N ARG A 160 -6.95 3.77 4.14
CA ARG A 160 -6.00 2.95 4.90
C ARG A 160 -6.53 1.54 5.06
N PHE A 161 -7.83 1.33 5.29
CA PHE A 161 -8.46 0.02 5.33
C PHE A 161 -8.51 -0.67 3.97
N ALA A 162 -8.69 0.05 2.87
CA ALA A 162 -8.61 -0.49 1.51
C ALA A 162 -7.17 -0.88 1.15
N GLY A 163 -6.19 -0.03 1.47
CA GLY A 163 -4.76 -0.32 1.35
C GLY A 163 -4.33 -1.47 2.25
N LEU A 164 -4.87 -1.56 3.47
CA LEU A 164 -4.70 -2.68 4.36
C LEU A 164 -5.38 -3.93 3.81
N ARG A 165 -6.60 -3.90 3.28
CA ARG A 165 -7.21 -5.07 2.61
C ARG A 165 -6.39 -5.54 1.41
N GLN A 166 -5.78 -4.60 0.69
CA GLN A 166 -4.92 -4.89 -0.45
C GLN A 166 -3.53 -5.42 -0.03
N ALA A 167 -3.00 -4.99 1.12
CA ALA A 167 -1.74 -5.46 1.71
C ALA A 167 -1.90 -6.76 2.52
N LEU A 168 -2.99 -6.88 3.29
CA LEU A 168 -3.45 -8.04 4.05
C LEU A 168 -4.07 -9.11 3.16
N GLY A 169 -4.25 -8.84 1.86
CA GLY A 169 -4.29 -9.87 0.83
C GLY A 169 -3.08 -10.83 0.90
N ASN A 170 -2.05 -10.52 1.71
CA ASN A 170 -0.94 -11.42 2.04
C ASN A 170 -0.69 -11.72 3.53
N GLN A 171 -1.46 -11.23 4.51
CA GLN A 171 -1.32 -11.68 5.91
C GLN A 171 -2.68 -11.77 6.63
N ASP A 172 -3.08 -13.02 6.86
CA ASP A 172 -4.30 -13.45 7.56
C ASP A 172 -4.38 -12.83 8.97
N PRO A 173 -5.48 -12.15 9.35
CA PRO A 173 -5.72 -11.65 10.71
C PRO A 173 -5.54 -12.72 11.79
N ALA A 174 -5.77 -14.00 11.48
CA ALA A 174 -5.50 -15.10 12.40
C ALA A 174 -4.00 -15.29 12.68
N ALA A 175 -3.12 -14.98 11.73
CA ALA A 175 -1.68 -15.07 11.91
C ALA A 175 -1.14 -14.00 12.87
N GLN A 176 -1.73 -12.80 12.86
CA GLN A 176 -1.36 -11.73 13.80
C GLN A 176 -1.75 -12.08 15.24
N ARG A 177 -2.93 -12.67 15.44
CA ARG A 177 -3.36 -13.13 16.77
C ARG A 177 -2.45 -14.22 17.33
N ARG A 178 -2.11 -15.22 16.51
CA ARG A 178 -1.15 -16.27 16.89
C ARG A 178 0.22 -15.71 17.29
N LEU A 179 0.71 -14.69 16.57
CA LEU A 179 1.97 -14.04 16.91
C LEU A 179 1.90 -13.27 18.23
N ALA A 180 0.79 -12.57 18.49
CA ALA A 180 0.59 -11.84 19.75
C ALA A 180 0.50 -12.78 20.96
N GLU A 181 -0.22 -13.90 20.81
CA GLU A 181 -0.32 -14.95 21.84
C GLU A 181 1.05 -15.54 22.17
N MET A 182 1.87 -15.84 21.16
CA MET A 182 3.24 -16.32 21.36
C MET A 182 4.13 -15.32 22.11
N MET A 183 4.02 -14.02 21.81
CA MET A 183 4.80 -12.98 22.49
C MET A 183 4.42 -12.85 23.97
N ASN A 184 3.14 -12.95 24.29
CA ASN A 184 2.66 -12.94 25.67
C ASN A 184 3.17 -14.16 26.44
N ASP A 185 3.00 -15.37 25.89
CA ASP A 185 3.46 -16.62 26.52
C ASP A 185 5.00 -16.64 26.68
N LEU A 186 5.74 -16.03 25.75
CA LEU A 186 7.19 -15.87 25.86
C LEU A 186 7.56 -14.90 26.98
N ASN A 187 6.88 -13.77 27.10
CA ASN A 187 7.16 -12.80 28.15
C ASN A 187 6.93 -13.41 29.54
N ASP A 188 5.82 -14.13 29.72
CA ASP A 188 5.53 -14.84 30.97
C ASP A 188 6.60 -15.87 31.33
N LEU A 189 7.15 -16.57 30.33
CA LEU A 189 8.24 -17.54 30.53
C LEU A 189 9.55 -16.85 30.94
N LEU A 190 9.90 -15.75 30.29
CA LEU A 190 11.11 -14.97 30.58
C LEU A 190 11.04 -14.31 31.96
N ASP A 191 9.87 -13.79 32.35
CA ASP A 191 9.65 -13.18 33.67
C ASP A 191 9.77 -14.19 34.82
N ARG A 192 9.35 -15.45 34.60
CA ARG A 192 9.56 -16.55 35.57
C ARG A 192 11.05 -16.91 35.70
N HIS A 193 11.73 -17.03 34.56
CA HIS A 193 13.16 -17.32 34.52
C HIS A 193 14.00 -16.21 35.16
N ALA A 194 13.66 -14.93 34.91
CA ALA A 194 14.33 -13.78 35.52
C ALA A 194 14.17 -13.73 37.05
N ARG A 195 13.06 -14.27 37.58
CA ARG A 195 12.81 -14.41 39.02
C ARG A 195 13.49 -15.64 39.64
N GLY A 196 14.21 -16.44 38.84
CA GLY A 196 14.88 -17.65 39.29
C GLY A 196 13.92 -18.79 39.64
N GLU A 197 12.69 -18.76 39.14
CA GLU A 197 11.70 -19.82 39.34
C GLU A 197 12.01 -21.02 38.42
N ASP A 198 11.55 -22.22 38.81
CA ASP A 198 11.64 -23.40 37.94
C ASP A 198 10.74 -23.23 36.72
N THR A 199 11.37 -23.12 35.55
CA THR A 199 10.70 -22.91 34.26
C THR A 199 10.61 -24.17 33.40
N THR A 200 11.02 -25.34 33.88
CA THR A 200 11.04 -26.58 33.07
C THR A 200 9.65 -26.93 32.51
N ASP A 201 8.62 -26.87 33.34
CA ASP A 201 7.23 -27.18 32.91
C ASP A 201 6.66 -26.10 31.98
N ALA A 202 6.90 -24.83 32.30
CA ALA A 202 6.44 -23.69 31.51
C ALA A 202 7.10 -23.67 30.11
N PHE A 203 8.39 -24.03 30.04
CA PHE A 203 9.13 -24.17 28.79
C PHE A 203 8.59 -25.32 27.94
N ALA A 204 8.34 -26.48 28.54
CA ALA A 204 7.76 -27.62 27.83
C ALA A 204 6.38 -27.28 27.26
N GLU A 205 5.55 -26.54 28.02
CA GLU A 205 4.25 -26.07 27.54
C GLU A 205 4.38 -25.06 26.40
N PHE A 206 5.27 -24.07 26.52
CA PHE A 206 5.56 -23.10 25.48
C PHE A 206 6.00 -23.78 24.18
N MET A 207 6.93 -24.73 24.25
CA MET A 207 7.43 -25.46 23.08
C MET A 207 6.36 -26.37 22.45
N ARG A 208 5.41 -26.91 23.23
CA ARG A 208 4.26 -27.65 22.67
C ARG A 208 3.31 -26.74 21.88
N ARG A 209 3.07 -25.52 22.35
CA ARG A 209 2.12 -24.57 21.72
C ARG A 209 2.74 -23.80 20.55
N HIS A 210 3.99 -23.35 20.70
CA HIS A 210 4.63 -22.40 19.79
C HIS A 210 5.91 -22.92 19.14
N GLY A 211 6.25 -24.20 19.32
CA GLY A 211 7.48 -24.80 18.78
C GLY A 211 7.60 -24.73 17.26
N GLU A 212 6.50 -24.53 16.52
CA GLU A 212 6.50 -24.33 15.07
C GLU A 212 7.29 -23.07 14.62
N PHE A 213 7.42 -22.07 15.49
CA PHE A 213 8.13 -20.82 15.19
C PHE A 213 9.64 -20.90 15.42
N PHE A 214 10.13 -21.99 16.03
CA PHE A 214 11.52 -22.18 16.46
C PHE A 214 12.13 -23.42 15.81
N PRO A 215 12.69 -23.31 14.58
CA PRO A 215 13.28 -24.45 13.87
C PRO A 215 14.55 -24.99 14.54
N GLU A 216 15.19 -24.21 15.41
CA GLU A 216 16.40 -24.61 16.16
C GLU A 216 16.09 -25.57 17.32
N LYS A 217 14.81 -25.71 17.72
CA LYS A 217 14.34 -26.60 18.78
C LYS A 217 15.21 -26.56 20.05
N PRO A 218 15.25 -25.42 20.77
CA PRO A 218 16.02 -25.32 22.00
C PRO A 218 15.58 -26.38 23.02
N GLY A 219 16.53 -26.87 23.81
CA GLY A 219 16.33 -27.83 24.89
C GLY A 219 16.07 -27.19 26.25
N SER A 220 16.32 -25.89 26.41
CA SER A 220 16.10 -25.13 27.64
C SER A 220 15.71 -23.67 27.37
N VAL A 221 15.30 -22.96 28.43
CA VAL A 221 15.01 -21.52 28.37
C VAL A 221 16.26 -20.71 27.98
N ASP A 222 17.44 -21.09 28.46
CA ASP A 222 18.70 -20.43 28.10
C ASP A 222 19.01 -20.58 26.60
N GLU A 223 18.83 -21.78 26.05
CA GLU A 223 19.01 -22.02 24.62
C GLU A 223 17.98 -21.27 23.76
N LEU A 224 16.76 -21.08 24.27
CA LEU A 224 15.73 -20.28 23.62
C LEU A 224 16.12 -18.80 23.58
N ILE A 225 16.64 -18.25 24.68
CA ILE A 225 17.14 -16.87 24.75
C ILE A 225 18.28 -16.66 23.75
N ASP A 226 19.21 -17.60 23.68
CA ASP A 226 20.33 -17.58 22.73
C ASP A 226 19.85 -17.63 21.26
N ALA A 227 18.87 -18.49 20.96
CA ALA A 227 18.26 -18.57 19.63
C ALA A 227 17.54 -17.27 19.25
N LEU A 228 16.83 -16.66 20.21
CA LEU A 228 16.17 -15.37 20.04
C LEU A 228 17.18 -14.25 19.77
N ALA A 229 18.27 -14.20 20.54
CA ALA A 229 19.33 -13.21 20.36
C ALA A 229 19.99 -13.30 18.97
N ARG A 230 20.31 -14.53 18.52
CA ARG A 230 20.85 -14.78 17.17
C ARG A 230 19.89 -14.31 16.07
N ARG A 231 18.59 -14.59 16.22
CA ARG A 231 17.56 -14.21 15.25
C ARG A 231 17.30 -12.70 15.23
N ALA A 232 17.28 -12.04 16.39
CA ALA A 232 17.16 -10.59 16.48
C ALA A 232 18.32 -9.89 15.76
N ALA A 233 19.55 -10.35 15.98
CA ALA A 233 20.74 -9.84 15.30
C ALA A 233 20.69 -10.06 13.77
N ALA A 234 20.17 -11.20 13.30
CA ALA A 234 19.98 -11.46 11.87
C ALA A 234 18.89 -10.57 11.25
N GLY A 235 17.78 -10.36 11.97
CA GLY A 235 16.68 -9.49 11.56
C GLY A 235 17.10 -8.02 11.47
N GLU A 236 17.86 -7.51 12.43
CA GLU A 236 18.38 -6.13 12.40
C GLU A 236 19.33 -5.88 11.23
N ARG A 237 20.20 -6.84 10.90
CA ARG A 237 21.10 -6.75 9.73
C ARG A 237 20.30 -6.68 8.43
N LEU A 238 19.24 -7.49 8.33
CA LEU A 238 18.33 -7.46 7.18
C LEU A 238 17.56 -6.13 7.12
N MET A 239 17.02 -5.63 8.23
CA MET A 239 16.31 -4.34 8.26
C MET A 239 17.23 -3.15 7.95
N ARG A 240 18.47 -3.14 8.45
CA ARG A 240 19.48 -2.13 8.07
C ARG A 240 19.79 -2.19 6.57
N SER A 241 19.83 -3.40 6.00
CA SER A 241 20.05 -3.59 4.56
C SER A 241 18.83 -3.23 3.68
N LEU A 242 17.63 -3.22 4.25
CA LEU A 242 16.38 -2.90 3.55
C LEU A 242 15.94 -1.43 3.71
N SER A 243 16.54 -0.66 4.63
CA SER A 243 16.33 0.79 4.70
C SER A 243 16.95 1.48 3.47
N PRO A 244 16.18 2.15 2.58
CA PRO A 244 16.73 2.80 1.39
C PRO A 244 17.56 4.07 1.68
N SER A 245 17.85 4.42 2.93
CA SER A 245 18.33 5.76 3.32
C SER A 245 19.60 5.82 4.17
N SER A 246 20.24 4.69 4.53
CA SER A 246 21.45 4.74 5.38
C SER A 246 22.79 4.91 4.62
N ARG A 247 22.79 5.07 3.29
CA ARG A 247 23.99 5.49 2.52
C ARG A 247 24.22 7.01 2.51
N ARG A 248 23.77 7.71 3.55
CA ARG A 248 24.11 9.13 3.80
C ARG A 248 25.11 9.30 4.95
N SER A 249 25.93 8.29 5.20
CA SER A 249 27.02 8.37 6.18
C SER A 249 28.35 8.49 5.42
N CYS A 250 28.91 9.71 5.44
CA CYS A 250 30.24 10.28 5.13
C CYS A 250 31.48 9.34 5.10
N PRO A 251 32.72 9.79 4.73
CA PRO A 251 33.23 11.14 4.42
C PRO A 251 34.14 11.25 3.16
N GLY A 252 34.51 12.48 2.78
CA GLY A 252 35.51 12.80 1.76
C GLY A 252 35.26 14.16 1.13
#